data_AF-A0A395RVB9-F1
#
_entry.id   AF-A0A395RVB9-F1
#
_cell.length_a   1.000
_cell.length_b   1.000
_cell.length_c   1.000
_cell.angle_alpha   90.00
_cell.angle_beta   90.00
_cell.angle_gamma   90.00
#
_symmetry.space_group_name_H-M   'P 1'
#
loop_
_entity.id
_entity.type
_entity.pdbx_description
1 polymer ?
#
loop_
_entity_poly.entity_id
_entity_poly.type
_entity_poly.pdbx_seq_one_letter_code
_entity_poly.pdbx_strand_id
1 'polypeptide(L)'
;MVQITIAPIESYHDMPHMGGMQEIISHPEATTLLQGVQPMSIIGAPDAQEPDSEQISKAVEPGSNSSTLQHPLLDKIGDRGLFVEDSGYPEVDDPVDPARILSRSDLTKQRILFLGLILILNVLLTIASILGNESKVAVAMIFFIKSKDFLSSIISPIGLSISKLYHVLRPVQKPTRRWILSLIPAYAESEEQIVKTIFSLRDNGTAPHRQVMVVILDGQPRNIRGNMTRVITQFERSYISFKWKRGTLRIIAGFMEDVPVIVLEKLKNSGKKDSLILCHDLFNCIRSNAPIYTRLLRDELWMHVLPPLIDDNFQGFDMIFCTDADSTIHKGALARLANALANNQNAIAACGLVLVELEPGYEWSVWNLYQQFQYTFGQYVRRRAEHYIGKVTCLPGCITMISVREEMGGAIQKYAEPITGPLVLSHQVQYLRGNTGN
;
A
#
# COMPACT_ATOMS: atom_id res chain seq x y z
N MET A 1 -8.24 4.73 -17.02
CA MET A 1 -6.87 4.90 -17.57
C MET A 1 -6.17 5.86 -16.63
N VAL A 2 -4.98 5.52 -16.13
CA VAL A 2 -4.51 6.03 -14.83
C VAL A 2 -3.34 7.00 -14.97
N GLN A 3 -3.48 8.22 -14.46
CA GLN A 3 -2.38 9.17 -14.31
C GLN A 3 -1.67 8.96 -12.97
N ILE A 4 -0.35 9.08 -12.98
CA ILE A 4 0.52 8.89 -11.82
C ILE A 4 1.36 10.15 -11.66
N THR A 5 1.41 10.72 -10.46
CA THR A 5 2.17 11.95 -10.17
C THR A 5 3.44 11.62 -9.41
N ILE A 6 4.60 12.04 -9.92
CA ILE A 6 5.83 12.00 -9.13
C ILE A 6 5.85 13.26 -8.25
N ALA A 7 6.08 13.10 -6.95
CA ALA A 7 6.17 14.26 -6.05
C ALA A 7 7.34 15.18 -6.49
N PRO A 8 7.16 16.51 -6.48
CA PRO A 8 8.18 17.44 -6.96
C PRO A 8 9.45 17.34 -6.11
N ILE A 9 10.60 17.45 -6.80
CA ILE A 9 11.92 17.46 -6.17
C ILE A 9 12.37 18.91 -6.06
N GLU A 10 12.23 19.47 -4.86
CA GLU A 10 12.93 20.69 -4.48
C GLU A 10 14.30 20.31 -3.91
N SER A 11 15.34 20.84 -4.55
CA SER A 11 16.77 20.86 -4.19
C SER A 11 17.40 19.69 -3.44
N TYR A 12 18.43 19.11 -4.05
CA TYR A 12 19.36 18.10 -3.50
C TYR A 12 20.21 18.58 -2.28
N HIS A 13 19.89 19.72 -1.66
CA HIS A 13 20.76 20.44 -0.72
C HIS A 13 20.68 19.97 0.74
N ASP A 14 19.69 19.17 1.11
CA ASP A 14 19.52 18.65 2.48
C ASP A 14 19.89 17.17 2.62
N MET A 15 20.83 16.66 1.82
CA MET A 15 21.50 15.40 2.17
C MET A 15 22.59 15.67 3.21
N PRO A 16 22.67 14.94 4.33
CA PRO A 16 23.81 15.05 5.22
C PRO A 16 25.07 14.65 4.44
N HIS A 17 26.03 15.55 4.37
CA HIS A 17 27.35 15.23 3.83
C HIS A 17 27.96 14.08 4.65
N MET A 18 28.45 13.04 3.96
CA MET A 18 29.25 11.97 4.59
C MET A 18 30.56 12.57 5.08
N GLY A 19 30.56 13.07 6.32
CA GLY A 19 31.67 13.82 6.92
C GLY A 19 31.22 14.61 8.14
N GLY A 20 30.98 13.92 9.26
CA GLY A 20 30.47 14.58 10.48
C GLY A 20 30.18 13.62 11.64
N MET A 21 31.02 12.61 11.85
CA MET A 21 30.90 11.71 13.01
C MET A 21 31.83 12.18 14.14
N GLN A 22 31.50 13.31 14.79
CA GLN A 22 32.10 13.74 16.06
C GLN A 22 31.28 14.88 16.69
N GLU A 23 31.12 14.81 18.02
CA GLU A 23 30.41 15.78 18.89
C GLU A 23 28.88 15.84 18.63
N ILE A 24 28.00 15.90 19.63
CA ILE A 24 28.10 16.53 20.96
C ILE A 24 27.51 15.61 22.04
N ILE A 25 28.23 15.43 23.16
CA ILE A 25 27.68 15.04 24.46
C ILE A 25 27.85 16.23 25.41
N SER A 26 26.76 16.93 25.74
CA SER A 26 26.63 17.75 26.95
C SER A 26 25.21 18.34 27.12
N HIS A 27 24.62 18.10 28.29
CA HIS A 27 23.45 18.82 28.87
C HIS A 27 23.93 20.10 29.61
N PRO A 28 23.10 20.93 30.30
CA PRO A 28 21.63 20.89 30.52
C PRO A 28 20.86 22.24 30.34
N GLU A 29 19.55 22.18 30.63
CA GLU A 29 18.68 23.22 31.25
C GLU A 29 18.51 24.64 30.66
N ALA A 30 17.24 24.98 30.36
CA ALA A 30 16.66 26.31 30.60
C ALA A 30 15.12 26.21 30.77
N THR A 31 14.61 26.38 31.99
CA THR A 31 13.18 26.34 32.34
C THR A 31 12.74 27.67 32.91
N THR A 32 11.90 28.44 32.20
CA THR A 32 11.03 29.56 32.66
C THR A 32 10.37 30.19 31.41
N LEU A 33 9.18 30.82 31.40
CA LEU A 33 8.26 31.28 32.45
C LEU A 33 6.78 31.16 31.98
N LEU A 34 5.84 31.11 32.93
CA LEU A 34 4.39 31.14 32.72
C LEU A 34 3.85 32.58 32.63
N GLN A 35 2.84 32.80 31.78
CA GLN A 35 1.70 33.75 31.91
C GLN A 35 0.89 33.69 30.59
N GLY A 36 -0.44 33.74 30.52
CA GLY A 36 -1.44 33.89 31.58
C GLY A 36 -2.62 34.75 31.06
N VAL A 37 -3.64 34.14 30.45
CA VAL A 37 -4.85 34.83 29.97
C VAL A 37 -6.10 34.01 30.32
N GLN A 38 -7.03 34.63 31.06
CA GLN A 38 -8.38 34.08 31.27
C GLN A 38 -9.41 34.82 30.41
N PRO A 39 -10.50 34.16 29.98
CA PRO A 39 -11.62 34.81 29.30
C PRO A 39 -12.57 35.51 30.29
N MET A 40 -13.12 36.65 29.89
CA MET A 40 -14.03 37.47 30.70
C MET A 40 -15.52 37.15 30.41
N SER A 41 -16.41 37.63 31.29
CA SER A 41 -17.77 37.13 31.54
C SER A 41 -18.92 37.67 30.68
N ILE A 42 -19.87 36.77 30.37
CA ILE A 42 -21.35 36.87 30.52
C ILE A 42 -22.03 38.25 30.32
N ILE A 43 -22.75 38.38 29.20
CA ILE A 43 -24.12 38.95 29.03
C ILE A 43 -24.72 38.22 27.79
N GLY A 44 -25.99 37.79 27.66
CA GLY A 44 -27.17 37.72 28.54
C GLY A 44 -28.34 37.03 27.78
N ALA A 45 -29.50 36.80 28.42
CA ALA A 45 -30.71 36.21 27.78
C ALA A 45 -31.89 37.22 27.75
N PRO A 46 -33.00 36.94 27.03
CA PRO A 46 -34.12 36.23 27.68
C PRO A 46 -34.96 35.25 26.81
N ASP A 47 -35.55 34.27 27.52
CA ASP A 47 -36.89 33.65 27.42
C ASP A 47 -37.53 33.17 26.10
N ALA A 48 -37.87 31.86 26.05
CA ALA A 48 -39.26 31.38 25.95
C ALA A 48 -39.43 29.83 26.10
N GLN A 49 -39.95 29.41 27.25
CA GLN A 49 -41.05 28.43 27.46
C GLN A 49 -41.00 26.97 26.94
N GLU A 50 -40.86 26.04 27.88
CA GLU A 50 -41.43 24.67 27.84
C GLU A 50 -42.91 24.67 28.29
N PRO A 51 -43.67 23.60 28.01
CA PRO A 51 -44.85 23.24 28.80
C PRO A 51 -44.78 21.81 29.41
N ASP A 52 -45.40 21.66 30.58
CA ASP A 52 -45.34 20.51 31.49
C ASP A 52 -46.06 19.22 31.04
N SER A 53 -45.68 18.12 31.71
CA SER A 53 -46.42 16.87 31.79
C SER A 53 -47.49 16.86 32.91
N GLU A 54 -48.70 16.33 32.66
CA GLU A 54 -49.30 15.32 33.56
C GLU A 54 -50.63 14.68 33.08
N GLN A 55 -50.86 13.44 33.54
CA GLN A 55 -52.14 12.66 33.58
C GLN A 55 -52.75 12.26 32.21
N ILE A 56 -53.21 11.02 31.98
CA ILE A 56 -54.10 10.17 32.79
C ILE A 56 -53.58 8.72 32.92
N SER A 57 -54.03 8.01 33.96
CA SER A 57 -53.52 6.72 34.45
C SER A 57 -54.43 5.50 34.18
N LYS A 58 -53.85 4.30 34.38
CA LYS A 58 -54.45 2.97 34.67
C LYS A 58 -54.87 2.05 33.49
N ALA A 59 -54.05 1.03 33.26
CA ALA A 59 -54.45 -0.38 33.47
C ALA A 59 -53.21 -1.25 33.77
N VAL A 60 -53.40 -2.32 34.57
CA VAL A 60 -52.43 -3.29 35.12
C VAL A 60 -53.15 -4.65 34.90
N GLU A 61 -52.58 -5.80 34.47
CA GLU A 61 -51.35 -6.52 34.87
C GLU A 61 -50.92 -7.58 33.78
N PRO A 62 -50.19 -8.71 34.00
CA PRO A 62 -48.92 -8.96 33.30
C PRO A 62 -48.87 -10.20 32.37
N GLY A 63 -47.82 -10.33 31.55
CA GLY A 63 -47.57 -11.58 30.80
C GLY A 63 -46.30 -11.64 29.93
N SER A 64 -45.28 -12.36 30.44
CA SER A 64 -44.29 -13.19 29.72
C SER A 64 -43.52 -12.69 28.47
N ASN A 65 -42.19 -12.92 28.54
CA ASN A 65 -41.27 -13.31 27.46
C ASN A 65 -40.72 -12.25 26.47
N SER A 66 -39.43 -11.95 26.68
CA SER A 66 -38.36 -11.82 25.69
C SER A 66 -38.70 -11.78 24.19
N SER A 67 -38.32 -10.70 23.52
CA SER A 67 -37.76 -10.78 22.16
C SER A 67 -36.86 -9.57 21.85
N THR A 68 -35.62 -9.84 21.44
CA THR A 68 -34.65 -8.84 21.01
C THR A 68 -34.94 -8.45 19.56
N LEU A 69 -34.80 -7.18 19.20
CA LEU A 69 -34.87 -6.70 17.81
C LEU A 69 -33.77 -7.36 16.97
N GLN A 70 -34.14 -8.32 16.11
CA GLN A 70 -33.23 -8.98 15.17
C GLN A 70 -33.17 -8.24 13.82
N HIS A 71 -31.96 -8.15 13.27
CA HIS A 71 -31.68 -7.49 11.99
C HIS A 71 -32.18 -8.37 10.81
N PRO A 72 -32.89 -7.81 9.82
CA PRO A 72 -33.56 -8.59 8.75
C PRO A 72 -32.62 -9.16 7.66
N LEU A 73 -31.34 -9.38 7.98
CA LEU A 73 -30.33 -9.92 7.06
C LEU A 73 -30.03 -11.42 7.29
N LEU A 74 -30.31 -11.97 8.48
CA LEU A 74 -30.01 -13.39 8.78
C LEU A 74 -30.97 -14.37 8.07
N ASP A 75 -32.27 -14.08 8.00
CA ASP A 75 -33.28 -15.04 7.52
C ASP A 75 -33.13 -15.44 6.04
N LYS A 76 -32.34 -14.72 5.24
CA LYS A 76 -32.08 -15.07 3.84
C LYS A 76 -30.89 -16.03 3.63
N ILE A 77 -30.18 -16.41 4.70
CA ILE A 77 -28.98 -17.25 4.63
C ILE A 77 -29.31 -18.74 4.84
N GLY A 78 -30.40 -19.06 5.56
CA GLY A 78 -30.75 -20.44 5.95
C GLY A 78 -31.09 -21.40 4.80
N ASP A 79 -31.47 -20.88 3.63
CA ASP A 79 -31.98 -21.69 2.50
C ASP A 79 -30.87 -22.31 1.61
N ARG A 80 -29.59 -22.19 2.00
CA ARG A 80 -28.43 -22.66 1.20
C ARG A 80 -27.48 -23.61 1.91
N GLY A 81 -27.86 -24.19 3.05
CA GLY A 81 -27.03 -25.18 3.76
C GLY A 81 -25.76 -24.61 4.41
N LEU A 82 -25.78 -23.32 4.72
CA LEU A 82 -24.69 -22.62 5.41
C LEU A 82 -24.90 -22.71 6.93
N PHE A 83 -24.09 -23.51 7.62
CA PHE A 83 -24.02 -23.52 9.09
C PHE A 83 -23.19 -22.33 9.60
N VAL A 84 -23.32 -21.94 10.87
CA VAL A 84 -22.57 -20.80 11.43
C VAL A 84 -21.49 -21.33 12.38
N GLU A 85 -20.23 -20.97 12.15
CA GLU A 85 -19.10 -21.24 13.06
C GLU A 85 -19.28 -20.48 14.39
N ASP A 86 -18.58 -20.90 15.46
CA ASP A 86 -18.47 -20.12 16.72
C ASP A 86 -17.94 -18.68 16.50
N SER A 87 -17.31 -18.42 15.35
CA SER A 87 -16.84 -17.11 14.90
C SER A 87 -17.96 -16.17 14.42
N GLY A 88 -19.19 -16.69 14.25
CA GLY A 88 -20.33 -15.99 13.67
C GLY A 88 -20.36 -15.97 12.13
N TYR A 89 -19.38 -16.57 11.46
CA TYR A 89 -19.33 -16.62 9.99
C TYR A 89 -20.02 -17.88 9.46
N PRO A 90 -20.68 -17.82 8.29
CA PRO A 90 -21.24 -19.00 7.64
C PRO A 90 -20.12 -19.92 7.16
N GLU A 91 -20.26 -21.23 7.30
CA GLU A 91 -19.34 -22.22 6.76
C GLU A 91 -19.49 -22.28 5.23
N VAL A 92 -18.39 -22.06 4.52
CA VAL A 92 -18.31 -22.06 3.06
C VAL A 92 -17.40 -23.18 2.61
N ASP A 93 -17.72 -23.85 1.50
CA ASP A 93 -16.88 -24.90 0.91
C ASP A 93 -15.46 -24.40 0.58
N ASP A 94 -14.49 -25.32 0.59
CA ASP A 94 -13.13 -24.98 0.20
C ASP A 94 -13.04 -24.59 -1.29
N PRO A 95 -12.48 -23.40 -1.60
CA PRO A 95 -12.43 -22.90 -2.97
C PRO A 95 -11.53 -23.76 -3.87
N VAL A 96 -12.03 -24.13 -5.04
CA VAL A 96 -11.23 -24.80 -6.09
C VAL A 96 -10.36 -23.77 -6.81
N ASP A 97 -9.04 -24.01 -6.89
CA ASP A 97 -8.11 -23.12 -7.62
C ASP A 97 -8.34 -23.22 -9.14
N PRO A 98 -8.81 -22.15 -9.81
CA PRO A 98 -8.99 -22.11 -11.26
C PRO A 98 -7.70 -21.71 -12.01
N ALA A 99 -6.60 -21.41 -11.30
CA ALA A 99 -5.35 -21.05 -11.93
C ALA A 99 -4.65 -22.27 -12.55
N ARG A 100 -4.14 -22.10 -13.77
CA ARG A 100 -3.31 -23.08 -14.45
C ARG A 100 -1.91 -23.06 -13.85
N ILE A 101 -1.47 -24.21 -13.34
CA ILE A 101 -0.08 -24.42 -12.95
C ILE A 101 0.69 -25.01 -14.15
N LEU A 102 1.76 -24.35 -14.59
CA LEU A 102 2.61 -24.87 -15.67
C LEU A 102 3.52 -26.00 -15.17
N SER A 103 3.66 -27.06 -15.97
CA SER A 103 4.60 -28.13 -15.65
C SER A 103 6.05 -27.70 -15.91
N ARG A 104 7.01 -28.37 -15.25
CA ARG A 104 8.45 -28.16 -15.55
C ARG A 104 8.78 -28.39 -17.03
N SER A 105 8.06 -29.28 -17.71
CA SER A 105 8.21 -29.54 -19.15
C SER A 105 7.78 -28.33 -19.98
N ASP A 106 6.62 -27.73 -19.66
CA ASP A 106 6.12 -26.53 -20.35
C ASP A 106 7.06 -25.34 -20.15
N LEU A 107 7.52 -25.11 -18.91
CA LEU A 107 8.50 -24.07 -18.59
C LEU A 107 9.81 -24.27 -19.37
N THR A 108 10.27 -25.51 -19.51
CA THR A 108 11.53 -25.83 -20.21
C THR A 108 11.38 -25.64 -21.72
N LYS A 109 10.29 -26.14 -22.32
CA LYS A 109 9.98 -25.94 -23.75
C LYS A 109 9.87 -24.46 -24.10
N GLN A 110 9.12 -23.69 -23.30
CA GLN A 110 8.93 -22.26 -23.55
C GLN A 110 10.22 -21.46 -23.31
N ARG A 111 11.06 -21.85 -22.34
CA ARG A 111 12.39 -21.26 -22.16
C ARG A 111 13.31 -21.54 -23.34
N ILE A 112 13.35 -22.77 -23.84
CA ILE A 112 14.14 -23.14 -25.03
C ILE A 112 13.65 -22.37 -26.26
N LEU A 113 12.33 -22.28 -26.48
CA LEU A 113 11.76 -21.51 -27.57
C LEU A 113 12.12 -20.01 -27.48
N PHE A 114 12.06 -19.43 -26.29
CA PHE A 114 12.40 -18.02 -26.05
C PHE A 114 13.90 -17.74 -26.24
N LEU A 115 14.78 -18.59 -25.70
CA LEU A 115 16.22 -18.48 -25.90
C LEU A 115 16.60 -18.72 -27.38
N GLY A 116 15.94 -19.66 -28.05
CA GLY A 116 16.08 -19.90 -29.48
C GLY A 116 15.67 -18.69 -30.32
N LEU A 117 14.54 -18.04 -29.98
CA LEU A 117 14.10 -16.81 -30.64
C LEU A 117 15.11 -15.67 -30.46
N ILE A 118 15.65 -15.50 -29.24
CA ILE A 118 16.71 -14.50 -28.96
C ILE A 118 17.97 -14.83 -29.77
N LEU A 119 18.40 -16.08 -29.81
CA LEU A 119 19.59 -16.51 -30.56
C LEU A 119 19.40 -16.26 -32.06
N ILE A 120 18.27 -16.68 -32.63
CA ILE A 120 17.91 -16.45 -34.04
C ILE A 120 17.90 -14.95 -34.35
N LEU A 121 17.29 -14.13 -33.50
CA LEU A 121 17.27 -12.67 -33.68
C LEU A 121 18.70 -12.09 -33.69
N ASN A 122 19.56 -12.47 -32.74
CA ASN A 122 20.95 -12.00 -32.69
C ASN A 122 21.79 -12.49 -33.89
N VAL A 123 21.57 -13.73 -34.35
CA VAL A 123 22.24 -14.27 -35.55
C VAL A 123 21.79 -13.52 -36.80
N LEU A 124 20.48 -13.28 -36.98
CA LEU A 124 19.94 -12.50 -38.10
C LEU A 124 20.48 -11.07 -38.11
N LEU A 125 20.60 -10.43 -36.95
CA LEU A 125 21.17 -9.09 -36.81
C LEU A 125 22.67 -9.06 -37.11
N THR A 126 23.41 -10.07 -36.66
CA THR A 126 24.84 -10.24 -36.99
C THR A 126 25.03 -10.42 -38.50
N ILE A 127 24.24 -11.30 -39.13
CA ILE A 127 24.25 -11.51 -40.58
C ILE A 127 23.88 -10.22 -41.32
N ALA A 128 22.83 -9.51 -40.91
CA ALA A 128 22.44 -8.22 -41.49
C ALA A 128 23.53 -7.14 -41.32
N SER A 129 24.30 -7.18 -40.23
CA SER A 129 25.42 -6.26 -39.99
C SER A 129 26.68 -6.62 -40.78
N ILE A 130 26.85 -7.87 -41.21
CA ILE A 130 28.00 -8.32 -42.02
C ILE A 130 27.70 -8.19 -43.52
N LEU A 131 26.49 -8.54 -43.96
CA LEU A 131 26.06 -8.42 -45.35
C LEU A 131 25.59 -7.00 -45.72
N GLY A 132 25.20 -6.20 -44.73
CA GLY A 132 24.83 -4.81 -44.90
C GLY A 132 26.05 -3.92 -45.15
N ASN A 133 26.49 -3.84 -46.42
CA ASN A 133 27.54 -2.90 -46.87
C ASN A 133 27.25 -1.43 -46.50
N GLU A 134 26.01 -1.08 -46.14
CA GLU A 134 25.70 0.16 -45.45
C GLU A 134 25.27 -0.08 -43.99
N SER A 135 26.07 0.45 -43.06
CA SER A 135 25.88 0.42 -41.61
C SER A 135 24.54 1.01 -41.11
N LYS A 136 23.79 1.69 -41.99
CA LYS A 136 22.53 2.40 -41.69
C LYS A 136 21.46 1.48 -41.10
N VAL A 137 21.37 0.21 -41.50
CA VAL A 137 20.33 -0.72 -41.01
C VAL A 137 20.56 -1.11 -39.55
N ALA A 138 21.80 -1.50 -39.20
CA ALA A 138 22.15 -1.85 -37.82
C ALA A 138 22.00 -0.62 -36.89
N VAL A 139 22.43 0.56 -37.35
CA VAL A 139 22.29 1.83 -36.64
C VAL A 139 20.81 2.20 -36.44
N ALA A 140 19.97 2.08 -37.48
CA ALA A 140 18.53 2.33 -37.37
C ALA A 140 17.84 1.38 -36.39
N MET A 141 18.24 0.10 -36.35
CA MET A 141 17.74 -0.87 -35.39
C MET A 141 18.14 -0.50 -33.96
N ILE A 142 19.42 -0.17 -33.72
CA ILE A 142 19.90 0.30 -32.41
C ILE A 142 19.12 1.54 -31.96
N PHE A 143 18.92 2.52 -32.84
CA PHE A 143 18.09 3.69 -32.57
C PHE A 143 16.64 3.32 -32.27
N PHE A 144 16.05 2.34 -32.96
CA PHE A 144 14.68 1.87 -32.66
C PHE A 144 14.58 1.27 -31.26
N ILE A 145 15.47 0.34 -30.88
CA ILE A 145 15.47 -0.27 -29.53
C ILE A 145 15.75 0.79 -28.45
N LYS A 146 16.70 1.70 -28.69
CA LYS A 146 17.08 2.77 -27.74
C LYS A 146 16.20 4.01 -27.80
N SER A 147 15.26 4.10 -28.75
CA SER A 147 14.39 5.27 -28.95
C SER A 147 13.66 5.68 -27.68
N LYS A 148 13.14 4.71 -26.92
CA LYS A 148 12.46 4.93 -25.64
C LYS A 148 13.39 5.57 -24.60
N ASP A 149 14.65 5.14 -24.51
CA ASP A 149 15.62 5.67 -23.56
C ASP A 149 16.04 7.09 -23.96
N PHE A 150 16.34 7.30 -25.25
CA PHE A 150 16.68 8.61 -25.82
C PHE A 150 15.55 9.63 -25.66
N LEU A 151 14.32 9.26 -26.03
CA LEU A 151 13.13 10.10 -25.85
C LEU A 151 12.88 10.41 -24.36
N SER A 152 13.10 9.45 -23.46
CA SER A 152 13.00 9.68 -22.02
C SER A 152 14.03 10.70 -21.53
N SER A 153 15.26 10.66 -22.05
CA SER A 153 16.32 11.63 -21.70
C SER A 153 16.07 13.04 -22.22
N ILE A 154 15.16 13.22 -23.19
CA ILE A 154 14.70 14.53 -23.69
C ILE A 154 13.46 15.00 -22.93
N ILE A 155 12.44 14.13 -22.78
CA ILE A 155 11.17 14.48 -22.10
C ILE A 155 11.39 14.78 -20.61
N SER A 156 12.25 14.03 -19.92
CA SER A 156 12.51 14.21 -18.47
C SER A 156 13.00 15.63 -18.10
N PRO A 157 14.06 16.20 -18.70
CA PRO A 157 14.51 17.56 -18.38
C PRO A 157 13.56 18.66 -18.91
N ILE A 158 12.94 18.47 -20.07
CA ILE A 158 11.98 19.45 -20.61
C ILE A 158 10.74 19.54 -19.70
N GLY A 159 10.15 18.39 -19.35
CA GLY A 159 9.00 18.33 -18.44
C GLY A 159 9.33 18.88 -17.06
N LEU A 160 10.53 18.61 -16.52
CA LEU A 160 10.98 19.21 -15.25
C LEU A 160 11.04 20.75 -15.33
N SER A 161 11.54 21.29 -16.43
CA SER A 161 11.65 22.74 -16.66
C SER A 161 10.27 23.39 -16.77
N ILE A 162 9.36 22.76 -17.52
CA ILE A 162 7.95 23.21 -17.68
C ILE A 162 7.22 23.11 -16.33
N SER A 163 7.35 22.02 -15.58
CA SER A 163 6.72 21.85 -14.26
C SER A 163 7.23 22.88 -13.26
N LYS A 164 8.54 23.17 -13.23
CA LYS A 164 9.11 24.21 -12.37
C LYS A 164 8.52 25.58 -12.72
N LEU A 165 8.46 25.94 -14.00
CA LEU A 165 7.81 27.18 -14.45
C LEU A 165 6.33 27.22 -14.08
N TYR A 166 5.59 26.12 -14.27
CA TYR A 166 4.18 26.02 -13.90
C TYR A 166 3.94 26.22 -12.39
N HIS A 167 4.76 25.61 -11.53
CA HIS A 167 4.65 25.76 -10.08
C HIS A 167 5.05 27.16 -9.57
N VAL A 168 5.97 27.84 -10.24
CA VAL A 168 6.27 29.26 -9.99
C VAL A 168 5.07 30.16 -10.35
N LEU A 169 4.37 29.86 -11.45
CA LEU A 169 3.19 30.61 -11.90
C LEU A 169 1.91 30.27 -11.13
N ARG A 170 1.82 29.04 -10.59
CA ARG A 170 0.67 28.53 -9.84
C ARG A 170 1.17 27.78 -8.60
N PRO A 171 1.31 28.46 -7.45
CA PRO A 171 1.73 27.81 -6.21
C PRO A 171 0.74 26.72 -5.81
N VAL A 172 1.27 25.64 -5.26
CA VAL A 172 0.47 24.49 -4.80
C VAL A 172 -0.37 24.91 -3.59
N GLN A 173 -1.65 24.55 -3.59
CA GLN A 173 -2.54 24.86 -2.47
C GLN A 173 -2.14 24.07 -1.22
N LYS A 174 -2.40 24.64 -0.04
CA LYS A 174 -2.20 23.90 1.22
C LYS A 174 -3.19 22.73 1.24
N PRO A 175 -2.71 21.47 1.35
CA PRO A 175 -3.57 20.31 1.24
C PRO A 175 -4.46 20.18 2.48
N THR A 176 -5.68 19.72 2.28
CA THR A 176 -6.60 19.40 3.37
C THR A 176 -6.08 18.20 4.18
N ARG A 177 -6.55 18.05 5.41
CA ARG A 177 -6.43 16.78 6.16
C ARG A 177 -6.94 15.63 5.29
N ARG A 178 -6.23 14.51 5.35
CA ARG A 178 -6.56 13.24 4.67
C ARG A 178 -6.18 12.08 5.58
N TRP A 179 -6.82 10.94 5.41
CA TRP A 179 -6.53 9.69 6.09
C TRP A 179 -5.66 8.77 5.24
N ILE A 180 -4.51 8.39 5.77
CA ILE A 180 -3.52 7.51 5.15
C ILE A 180 -3.51 6.19 5.90
N LEU A 181 -3.64 5.08 5.19
CA LEU A 181 -3.32 3.76 5.72
C LEU A 181 -1.92 3.35 5.26
N SER A 182 -1.03 2.96 6.17
CA SER A 182 0.33 2.52 5.81
C SER A 182 0.48 1.01 5.94
N LEU A 183 0.62 0.35 4.81
CA LEU A 183 0.76 -1.09 4.68
C LEU A 183 2.23 -1.50 4.77
N ILE A 184 2.53 -2.37 5.74
CA ILE A 184 3.83 -2.96 6.02
C ILE A 184 3.70 -4.50 5.93
N PRO A 185 3.92 -5.11 4.75
CA PRO A 185 3.94 -6.56 4.59
C PRO A 185 5.30 -7.12 5.04
N ALA A 186 5.30 -8.15 5.88
CA ALA A 186 6.50 -8.83 6.37
C ALA A 186 6.37 -10.35 6.26
N TYR A 187 7.52 -11.03 6.09
CA TYR A 187 7.65 -12.48 6.03
C TYR A 187 8.87 -12.99 6.81
N ALA A 188 10.08 -12.55 6.45
CA ALA A 188 11.33 -13.03 7.04
C ALA A 188 11.97 -12.01 7.99
N GLU A 189 11.58 -10.75 7.85
CA GLU A 189 12.06 -9.57 8.58
C GLU A 189 11.92 -9.76 10.10
N SER A 190 12.83 -9.12 10.84
CA SER A 190 12.87 -9.18 12.30
C SER A 190 11.82 -8.26 12.94
N GLU A 191 11.52 -8.52 14.20
CA GLU A 191 10.62 -7.68 15.01
C GLU A 191 11.16 -6.25 15.10
N GLU A 192 12.46 -6.10 15.31
CA GLU A 192 13.17 -4.82 15.34
C GLU A 192 13.03 -4.03 14.03
N GLN A 193 13.15 -4.70 12.87
CA GLN A 193 12.97 -4.04 11.56
C GLN A 193 11.54 -3.52 11.38
N ILE A 194 10.54 -4.36 11.69
CA ILE A 194 9.12 -3.98 11.59
C ILE A 194 8.82 -2.79 12.51
N VAL A 195 9.26 -2.85 13.77
CA VAL A 195 9.07 -1.79 14.76
C VAL A 195 9.80 -0.49 14.36
N LYS A 196 11.05 -0.58 13.87
CA LYS A 196 11.81 0.56 13.34
C LYS A 196 11.08 1.23 12.16
N THR A 197 10.48 0.44 11.27
CA THR A 197 9.71 0.94 10.12
C THR A 197 8.41 1.63 10.58
N ILE A 198 7.69 1.09 11.57
CA ILE A 198 6.51 1.74 12.17
C ILE A 198 6.87 3.12 12.74
N PHE A 199 7.93 3.22 13.54
CA PHE A 199 8.36 4.50 14.10
C PHE A 199 8.93 5.47 13.05
N SER A 200 9.67 4.96 12.05
CA SER A 200 10.12 5.78 10.90
C SER A 200 8.97 6.39 10.11
N LEU A 201 7.80 5.74 10.07
CA LEU A 201 6.59 6.25 9.44
C LEU A 201 5.87 7.28 10.31
N ARG A 202 5.77 7.04 11.62
CA ARG A 202 5.23 8.02 12.59
C ARG A 202 6.01 9.33 12.55
N ASP A 203 7.32 9.24 12.73
CA ASP A 203 8.21 10.39 12.92
C ASP A 203 8.51 11.13 11.59
N ASN A 204 7.85 10.70 10.50
CA ASN A 204 7.97 11.30 9.18
C ASN A 204 7.38 12.71 9.09
N GLY A 205 6.53 13.13 10.03
CA GLY A 205 5.91 14.46 10.03
C GLY A 205 4.78 14.57 9.00
N THR A 206 3.73 13.76 9.18
CA THR A 206 2.59 13.64 8.25
C THR A 206 1.53 14.74 8.37
N ALA A 207 1.62 15.64 9.35
CA ALA A 207 0.65 16.72 9.57
C ALA A 207 0.45 17.57 8.29
N PRO A 208 -0.80 17.89 7.89
CA PRO A 208 -2.06 17.74 8.65
C PRO A 208 -2.75 16.37 8.51
N HIS A 209 -2.15 15.40 7.81
CA HIS A 209 -2.77 14.09 7.59
C HIS A 209 -2.80 13.24 8.88
N ARG A 210 -3.72 12.28 8.92
CA ARG A 210 -3.77 11.23 9.95
C ARG A 210 -3.39 9.89 9.34
N GLN A 211 -2.89 8.99 10.18
CA GLN A 211 -2.29 7.74 9.74
C GLN A 211 -2.76 6.56 10.60
N VAL A 212 -3.02 5.41 9.97
CA VAL A 212 -3.21 4.11 10.61
C VAL A 212 -2.23 3.12 10.00
N MET A 213 -1.51 2.36 10.82
CA MET A 213 -0.56 1.36 10.34
C MET A 213 -1.26 0.00 10.22
N VAL A 214 -0.99 -0.72 9.13
CA VAL A 214 -1.41 -2.11 8.94
C VAL A 214 -0.19 -2.98 8.65
N VAL A 215 0.17 -3.81 9.61
CA VAL A 215 1.26 -4.80 9.48
C VAL A 215 0.64 -6.13 9.07
N ILE A 216 1.17 -6.78 8.03
CA ILE A 216 0.70 -8.11 7.60
C ILE A 216 1.85 -9.12 7.67
N LEU A 217 1.77 -10.08 8.59
CA LEU A 217 2.75 -11.15 8.76
C LEU A 217 2.34 -12.39 7.95
N ASP A 218 3.20 -12.89 7.06
CA ASP A 218 2.84 -13.89 6.04
C ASP A 218 3.31 -15.33 6.34
N GLY A 219 2.77 -15.97 7.37
CA GLY A 219 3.11 -17.37 7.71
C GLY A 219 4.35 -17.53 8.59
N GLN A 220 4.83 -16.43 9.18
CA GLN A 220 5.88 -16.40 10.20
C GLN A 220 5.39 -15.48 11.32
N PRO A 221 4.96 -16.02 12.48
CA PRO A 221 4.53 -15.18 13.59
C PRO A 221 5.70 -14.36 14.15
N ARG A 222 5.37 -13.19 14.69
CA ARG A 222 6.28 -12.22 15.30
C ARG A 222 5.56 -11.60 16.50
N ASN A 223 6.25 -11.40 17.62
CA ASN A 223 5.65 -10.87 18.85
C ASN A 223 5.48 -9.33 18.82
N ILE A 224 4.91 -8.80 17.73
CA ILE A 224 4.61 -7.36 17.59
C ILE A 224 3.65 -6.87 18.69
N ARG A 225 2.81 -7.76 19.22
CA ARG A 225 1.96 -7.50 20.39
C ARG A 225 2.77 -7.04 21.61
N GLY A 226 3.99 -7.54 21.80
CA GLY A 226 4.86 -7.12 22.91
C GLY A 226 5.27 -5.65 22.87
N ASN A 227 5.24 -5.02 21.69
CA ASN A 227 5.54 -3.60 21.49
C ASN A 227 4.30 -2.69 21.49
N MET A 228 3.09 -3.25 21.66
CA MET A 228 1.85 -2.46 21.76
C MET A 228 1.66 -1.91 23.17
N THR A 229 1.49 -0.59 23.29
CA THR A 229 1.20 0.09 24.56
C THR A 229 -0.22 -0.17 25.05
N ARG A 230 -1.18 -0.36 24.12
CA ARG A 230 -2.57 -0.69 24.42
C ARG A 230 -3.17 -1.59 23.35
N VAL A 231 -3.51 -2.83 23.69
CA VAL A 231 -4.32 -3.72 22.84
C VAL A 231 -5.81 -3.43 23.10
N ILE A 232 -6.60 -3.26 22.04
CA ILE A 232 -8.05 -3.02 22.11
C ILE A 232 -8.80 -4.32 21.89
N THR A 233 -8.43 -5.07 20.85
CA THR A 233 -9.07 -6.32 20.49
C THR A 233 -8.08 -7.28 19.84
N GLN A 234 -8.30 -8.58 20.08
CA GLN A 234 -7.58 -9.67 19.46
C GLN A 234 -8.57 -10.81 19.19
N PHE A 235 -8.62 -11.28 17.95
CA PHE A 235 -9.51 -12.38 17.54
C PHE A 235 -8.94 -13.09 16.30
N GLU A 236 -9.48 -14.26 15.98
CA GLU A 236 -9.10 -15.05 14.80
C GLU A 236 -10.32 -15.24 13.88
N ARG A 237 -10.09 -15.19 12.56
CA ARG A 237 -11.11 -15.43 11.53
C ARG A 237 -10.56 -16.33 10.42
N SER A 238 -11.44 -17.18 9.89
CA SER A 238 -11.21 -17.87 8.63
C SER A 238 -11.10 -16.85 7.48
N TYR A 239 -10.09 -16.97 6.62
CA TYR A 239 -9.96 -16.19 5.39
C TYR A 239 -9.64 -17.08 4.20
N ILE A 240 -10.04 -16.65 3.01
CA ILE A 240 -9.68 -17.30 1.75
C ILE A 240 -8.52 -16.53 1.14
N SER A 241 -7.37 -17.21 1.00
CA SER A 241 -6.20 -16.65 0.34
C SER A 241 -6.41 -16.50 -1.17
N PHE A 242 -5.63 -15.61 -1.77
CA PHE A 242 -5.51 -15.42 -3.22
C PHE A 242 -5.16 -16.72 -3.99
N LYS A 243 -4.56 -17.70 -3.31
CA LYS A 243 -4.23 -19.03 -3.85
C LYS A 243 -5.35 -20.05 -3.69
N TRP A 244 -6.59 -19.62 -3.47
CA TRP A 244 -7.77 -20.48 -3.32
C TRP A 244 -7.57 -21.54 -2.22
N LYS A 245 -7.00 -21.12 -1.09
CA LYS A 245 -6.82 -21.97 0.10
C LYS A 245 -7.38 -21.27 1.33
N ARG A 246 -8.16 -22.00 2.15
CA ARG A 246 -8.57 -21.56 3.48
C ARG A 246 -7.35 -21.44 4.40
N GLY A 247 -7.26 -20.31 5.09
CA GLY A 247 -6.29 -20.07 6.14
C GLY A 247 -6.96 -19.36 7.31
N THR A 248 -6.24 -19.28 8.43
CA THR A 248 -6.65 -18.50 9.59
C THR A 248 -5.85 -17.20 9.61
N LEU A 249 -6.55 -16.10 9.85
CA LEU A 249 -5.98 -14.79 10.09
C LEU A 249 -6.20 -14.45 11.57
N ARG A 250 -5.12 -14.16 12.30
CA ARG A 250 -5.21 -13.51 13.61
C ARG A 250 -5.16 -12.01 13.42
N ILE A 251 -6.12 -11.31 14.00
CA ILE A 251 -6.21 -9.86 14.00
C ILE A 251 -5.87 -9.39 15.41
N ILE A 252 -4.91 -8.46 15.53
CA ILE A 252 -4.57 -7.76 16.77
C ILE A 252 -4.63 -6.27 16.46
N ALA A 253 -5.45 -5.52 17.18
CA ALA A 253 -5.61 -4.08 16.96
C ALA A 253 -5.39 -3.31 18.26
N GLY A 254 -4.66 -2.20 18.15
CA GLY A 254 -4.26 -1.42 19.31
C GLY A 254 -3.45 -0.18 18.95
N PHE A 255 -2.73 0.33 19.93
CA PHE A 255 -1.84 1.46 19.81
C PHE A 255 -0.40 1.05 20.13
N MET A 256 0.53 1.56 19.33
CA MET A 256 1.96 1.59 19.63
C MET A 256 2.31 3.04 19.92
N GLU A 257 2.47 3.35 21.21
CA GLU A 257 2.52 4.72 21.74
C GLU A 257 1.24 5.50 21.35
N ASP A 258 1.37 6.51 20.48
CA ASP A 258 0.32 7.38 19.98
C ASP A 258 -0.29 6.93 18.63
N VAL A 259 0.28 5.90 18.00
CA VAL A 259 -0.09 5.47 16.65
C VAL A 259 -1.03 4.27 16.68
N PRO A 260 -2.18 4.32 15.99
CA PRO A 260 -3.05 3.17 15.81
C PRO A 260 -2.43 2.16 14.84
N VAL A 261 -2.34 0.89 15.28
CA VAL A 261 -1.74 -0.23 14.55
C VAL A 261 -2.68 -1.43 14.54
N ILE A 262 -2.88 -1.99 13.34
CA ILE A 262 -3.58 -3.26 13.12
C ILE A 262 -2.55 -4.26 12.60
N VAL A 263 -2.40 -5.39 13.27
CA VAL A 263 -1.56 -6.52 12.86
C VAL A 263 -2.47 -7.64 12.36
N LEU A 264 -2.21 -8.11 11.14
CA LEU A 264 -2.89 -9.22 10.49
C LEU A 264 -1.89 -10.37 10.31
N GLU A 265 -1.93 -11.36 11.21
CA GLU A 265 -1.05 -12.52 11.16
C GLU A 265 -1.71 -13.66 10.37
N LYS A 266 -1.17 -13.98 9.20
CA LYS A 266 -1.56 -15.18 8.46
C LYS A 266 -0.82 -16.37 9.07
N LEU A 267 -1.55 -17.38 9.57
CA LEU A 267 -0.92 -18.59 10.14
C LEU A 267 -0.25 -19.50 9.09
N LYS A 268 -0.54 -19.30 7.80
CA LYS A 268 0.08 -20.00 6.66
C LYS A 268 0.56 -18.98 5.63
N ASN A 269 1.73 -19.20 5.05
CA ASN A 269 2.28 -18.34 4.00
C ASN A 269 1.44 -18.44 2.72
N SER A 270 0.94 -17.30 2.26
CA SER A 270 0.20 -17.15 1.00
C SER A 270 0.98 -16.31 -0.02
N GLY A 271 1.94 -15.50 0.41
CA GLY A 271 2.85 -14.69 -0.40
C GLY A 271 2.54 -13.19 -0.34
N LYS A 272 3.56 -12.34 -0.56
CA LYS A 272 3.42 -10.86 -0.53
C LYS A 272 2.24 -10.32 -1.35
N LYS A 273 1.95 -10.89 -2.53
CA LYS A 273 0.78 -10.50 -3.36
C LYS A 273 -0.55 -10.75 -2.66
N ASP A 274 -0.69 -11.86 -1.94
CA ASP A 274 -1.88 -12.14 -1.13
C ASP A 274 -2.03 -11.10 -0.02
N SER A 275 -0.93 -10.71 0.67
CA SER A 275 -0.95 -9.62 1.65
C SER A 275 -1.41 -8.28 1.03
N LEU A 276 -0.91 -7.93 -0.16
CA LEU A 276 -1.30 -6.70 -0.86
C LEU A 276 -2.78 -6.71 -1.26
N ILE A 277 -3.27 -7.82 -1.83
CA ILE A 277 -4.69 -7.97 -2.21
C ILE A 277 -5.58 -7.92 -0.97
N LEU A 278 -5.22 -8.64 0.10
CA LEU A 278 -5.96 -8.65 1.37
C LEU A 278 -6.08 -7.23 1.96
N CYS A 279 -4.99 -6.47 2.01
CA CYS A 279 -5.04 -5.09 2.50
C CYS A 279 -5.99 -4.21 1.66
N HIS A 280 -5.94 -4.31 0.33
CA HIS A 280 -6.82 -3.52 -0.51
C HIS A 280 -8.28 -3.99 -0.43
N ASP A 281 -8.56 -5.29 -0.39
CA ASP A 281 -9.92 -5.81 -0.22
C ASP A 281 -10.53 -5.40 1.14
N LEU A 282 -9.72 -5.30 2.20
CA LEU A 282 -10.16 -4.87 3.54
C LEU A 282 -10.28 -3.35 3.70
N PHE A 283 -9.44 -2.53 3.07
CA PHE A 283 -9.37 -1.08 3.36
C PHE A 283 -9.50 -0.12 2.15
N ASN A 284 -9.40 -0.60 0.91
CA ASN A 284 -9.65 0.18 -0.31
C ASN A 284 -11.12 0.05 -0.76
N CYS A 285 -11.49 0.49 -1.95
CA CYS A 285 -12.73 0.06 -2.61
C CYS A 285 -12.67 -1.46 -2.91
N ILE A 286 -13.58 -2.23 -2.31
CA ILE A 286 -13.61 -3.69 -2.43
C ILE A 286 -13.98 -4.13 -3.85
N ARG A 287 -13.32 -5.18 -4.37
CA ARG A 287 -13.60 -5.74 -5.70
C ARG A 287 -14.84 -6.63 -5.72
N SER A 288 -15.53 -6.64 -6.87
CA SER A 288 -16.77 -7.41 -7.10
C SER A 288 -16.63 -8.93 -6.87
N ASN A 289 -15.43 -9.48 -7.07
CA ASN A 289 -15.10 -10.89 -6.89
C ASN A 289 -14.33 -11.21 -5.59
N ALA A 290 -14.39 -10.33 -4.57
CA ALA A 290 -13.79 -10.60 -3.26
C ALA A 290 -14.49 -11.81 -2.58
N PRO A 291 -13.74 -12.74 -1.95
CA PRO A 291 -14.31 -13.86 -1.21
C PRO A 291 -15.25 -13.41 -0.09
N ILE A 292 -16.26 -14.23 0.24
CA ILE A 292 -17.26 -13.88 1.25
C ILE A 292 -16.65 -13.67 2.64
N TYR A 293 -15.69 -14.50 3.06
CA TYR A 293 -14.95 -14.28 4.32
C TYR A 293 -14.19 -12.94 4.35
N THR A 294 -13.68 -12.47 3.20
CA THR A 294 -13.02 -11.16 3.11
C THR A 294 -14.01 -10.00 3.23
N ARG A 295 -15.27 -10.19 2.78
CA ARG A 295 -16.35 -9.19 2.98
C ARG A 295 -16.79 -9.12 4.43
N LEU A 296 -17.06 -10.27 5.05
CA LEU A 296 -17.45 -10.34 6.46
C LEU A 296 -16.35 -9.78 7.38
N LEU A 297 -15.09 -10.14 7.13
CA LEU A 297 -13.94 -9.59 7.85
C LEU A 297 -13.79 -8.08 7.63
N ARG A 298 -14.06 -7.59 6.41
CA ARG A 298 -14.10 -6.14 6.18
C ARG A 298 -15.17 -5.49 7.04
N ASP A 299 -16.40 -5.96 6.99
CA ASP A 299 -17.52 -5.34 7.69
C ASP A 299 -17.26 -5.33 9.21
N GLU A 300 -16.75 -6.44 9.77
CA GLU A 300 -16.33 -6.54 11.17
C GLU A 300 -15.18 -5.57 11.52
N LEU A 301 -14.15 -5.45 10.69
CA LEU A 301 -13.06 -4.50 10.90
C LEU A 301 -13.56 -3.05 10.89
N TRP A 302 -14.45 -2.69 9.96
CA TRP A 302 -14.97 -1.33 9.84
C TRP A 302 -16.00 -0.96 10.92
N MET A 303 -16.80 -1.93 11.42
CA MET A 303 -17.79 -1.67 12.47
C MET A 303 -17.23 -1.75 13.89
N HIS A 304 -16.22 -2.59 14.15
CA HIS A 304 -15.79 -2.91 15.53
C HIS A 304 -14.32 -2.64 15.82
N VAL A 305 -13.44 -2.62 14.80
CA VAL A 305 -11.98 -2.49 15.01
C VAL A 305 -11.47 -1.10 14.69
N LEU A 306 -11.95 -0.49 13.61
CA LEU A 306 -11.56 0.87 13.21
C LEU A 306 -12.08 1.96 14.18
N PRO A 307 -13.35 1.99 14.62
CA PRO A 307 -13.86 3.13 15.40
C PRO A 307 -13.07 3.43 16.70
N PRO A 308 -12.62 2.43 17.49
CA PRO A 308 -11.76 2.69 18.66
C PRO A 308 -10.33 3.18 18.35
N LEU A 309 -9.89 3.16 17.10
CA LEU A 309 -8.54 3.53 16.65
C LEU A 309 -8.45 4.95 16.06
N ILE A 310 -9.58 5.58 15.75
CA ILE A 310 -9.68 6.80 14.92
C ILE A 310 -10.56 7.88 15.58
N ASP A 311 -10.65 9.07 14.98
CA ASP A 311 -11.57 10.12 15.44
C ASP A 311 -12.97 10.01 14.81
N ASP A 312 -13.98 10.55 15.50
CA ASP A 312 -15.41 10.49 15.12
C ASP A 312 -15.72 11.05 13.71
N ASN A 313 -14.79 11.79 13.11
CA ASN A 313 -14.91 12.36 11.76
C ASN A 313 -14.28 11.48 10.68
N PHE A 314 -14.00 10.20 10.96
CA PHE A 314 -13.53 9.24 9.96
C PHE A 314 -14.68 8.72 9.08
N GLN A 315 -14.60 9.00 7.78
CA GLN A 315 -15.50 8.43 6.77
C GLN A 315 -14.85 7.29 5.96
N GLY A 316 -13.53 7.14 6.07
CA GLY A 316 -12.73 6.20 5.29
C GLY A 316 -11.30 6.70 5.09
N PHE A 317 -10.46 5.82 4.55
CA PHE A 317 -9.11 6.19 4.10
C PHE A 317 -9.18 6.89 2.75
N ASP A 318 -8.45 7.99 2.58
CA ASP A 318 -8.27 8.65 1.29
C ASP A 318 -7.16 7.98 0.45
N MET A 319 -6.16 7.41 1.13
CA MET A 319 -4.95 6.90 0.52
C MET A 319 -4.38 5.69 1.26
N ILE A 320 -3.69 4.82 0.53
CA ILE A 320 -2.90 3.68 1.05
C ILE A 320 -1.44 3.90 0.65
N PHE A 321 -0.54 3.98 1.62
CA PHE A 321 0.89 4.00 1.42
C PHE A 321 1.45 2.59 1.58
N CYS A 322 2.10 2.06 0.55
CA CYS A 322 2.77 0.76 0.57
C CYS A 322 4.27 0.96 0.79
N THR A 323 4.83 0.23 1.77
CA THR A 323 6.26 0.15 2.00
C THR A 323 6.72 -1.30 2.23
N ASP A 324 8.03 -1.50 2.37
CA ASP A 324 8.65 -2.78 2.71
C ASP A 324 9.17 -2.71 4.15
N ALA A 325 9.13 -3.83 4.90
CA ALA A 325 9.34 -3.83 6.36
C ALA A 325 10.79 -3.54 6.80
N ASP A 326 11.73 -3.51 5.85
CA ASP A 326 13.15 -3.20 6.01
C ASP A 326 13.52 -1.77 5.54
N SER A 327 12.57 -1.00 5.01
CA SER A 327 12.82 0.29 4.37
C SER A 327 12.72 1.47 5.35
N THR A 328 13.73 2.34 5.34
CA THR A 328 13.68 3.63 6.06
C THR A 328 13.09 4.73 5.17
N ILE A 329 12.18 5.54 5.71
CA ILE A 329 11.47 6.58 4.94
C ILE A 329 12.00 7.97 5.31
N HIS A 330 12.58 8.67 4.34
CA HIS A 330 13.07 10.04 4.50
C HIS A 330 11.99 10.96 5.08
N LYS A 331 12.37 11.80 6.07
CA LYS A 331 11.43 12.71 6.76
C LYS A 331 10.68 13.61 5.77
N GLY A 332 9.38 13.78 5.97
CA GLY A 332 8.49 14.54 5.11
C GLY A 332 8.16 13.89 3.74
N ALA A 333 8.75 12.74 3.38
CA ALA A 333 8.45 12.08 2.11
C ALA A 333 6.99 11.60 2.05
N LEU A 334 6.45 11.10 3.16
CA LEU A 334 5.07 10.61 3.22
C LEU A 334 4.07 11.76 3.04
N ALA A 335 4.32 12.91 3.69
CA ALA A 335 3.57 14.14 3.48
C ALA A 335 3.68 14.64 2.02
N ARG A 336 4.88 14.68 1.43
CA ARG A 336 5.07 15.08 0.01
C ARG A 336 4.28 14.19 -0.96
N LEU A 337 4.21 12.88 -0.72
CA LEU A 337 3.42 11.95 -1.53
C LEU A 337 1.92 12.15 -1.36
N ALA A 338 1.44 12.31 -0.12
CA ALA A 338 0.04 12.61 0.17
C ALA A 338 -0.39 13.94 -0.47
N ASN A 339 0.46 14.97 -0.36
CA ASN A 339 0.25 16.28 -0.97
C ASN A 339 0.19 16.21 -2.50
N ALA A 340 1.11 15.48 -3.13
CA ALA A 340 1.13 15.32 -4.58
C ALA A 340 -0.14 14.63 -5.13
N LEU A 341 -0.68 13.67 -4.37
CA LEU A 341 -1.90 12.95 -4.72
C LEU A 341 -3.17 13.76 -4.41
N ALA A 342 -3.21 14.48 -3.28
CA ALA A 342 -4.32 15.35 -2.90
C ALA A 342 -4.50 16.56 -3.84
N ASN A 343 -3.39 17.12 -4.35
CA ASN A 343 -3.41 18.27 -5.26
C ASN A 343 -3.71 17.91 -6.73
N ASN A 344 -3.62 16.64 -7.11
CA ASN A 344 -3.94 16.20 -8.48
C ASN A 344 -5.07 15.15 -8.46
N GLN A 345 -6.31 15.62 -8.66
CA GLN A 345 -7.49 14.75 -8.68
C GLN A 345 -7.44 13.68 -9.79
N ASN A 346 -6.70 13.89 -10.88
CA ASN A 346 -6.55 12.86 -11.93
C ASN A 346 -5.50 11.80 -11.56
N ALA A 347 -4.64 12.06 -10.58
CA ALA A 347 -3.66 11.10 -10.11
C ALA A 347 -4.31 10.06 -9.19
N ILE A 348 -3.93 8.80 -9.41
CA ILE A 348 -4.37 7.64 -8.61
C ILE A 348 -3.22 7.04 -7.80
N ALA A 349 -1.97 7.33 -8.17
CA ALA A 349 -0.82 7.02 -7.34
C ALA A 349 0.26 8.10 -7.43
N ALA A 350 1.05 8.21 -6.37
CA ALA A 350 2.30 8.93 -6.32
C ALA A 350 3.40 8.03 -5.77
N CYS A 351 4.61 8.13 -6.34
CA CYS A 351 5.75 7.34 -5.87
C CYS A 351 6.95 8.21 -5.55
N GLY A 352 7.69 7.79 -4.53
CA GLY A 352 8.96 8.39 -4.15
C GLY A 352 10.12 7.82 -4.96
N LEU A 353 11.33 8.18 -4.51
CA LEU A 353 12.58 7.65 -5.01
C LEU A 353 13.08 6.59 -4.04
N VAL A 354 13.57 5.48 -4.60
CA VAL A 354 14.27 4.41 -3.89
C VAL A 354 15.76 4.60 -4.11
N LEU A 355 16.50 4.73 -3.02
CA LEU A 355 17.96 4.70 -3.00
C LEU A 355 18.37 3.38 -2.36
N VAL A 356 19.43 2.76 -2.88
CA VAL A 356 19.98 1.53 -2.28
C VAL A 356 20.96 1.95 -1.21
N GLU A 357 20.76 1.48 0.02
CA GLU A 357 21.77 1.59 1.06
C GLU A 357 23.00 0.76 0.65
N LEU A 358 24.17 1.41 0.61
CA LEU A 358 25.41 0.77 0.17
C LEU A 358 26.08 0.08 1.35
N GLU A 359 26.57 -1.13 1.13
CA GLU A 359 27.38 -1.84 2.14
C GLU A 359 28.63 -1.00 2.50
N PRO A 360 28.85 -0.66 3.79
CA PRO A 360 30.00 0.12 4.22
C PRO A 360 31.31 -0.52 3.78
N GLY A 361 32.20 0.29 3.18
CA GLY A 361 33.47 -0.18 2.62
C GLY A 361 33.39 -0.78 1.20
N TYR A 362 32.18 -1.05 0.68
CA TYR A 362 31.96 -1.56 -0.69
C TYR A 362 31.24 -0.55 -1.61
N GLU A 363 31.14 0.71 -1.19
CA GLU A 363 30.47 1.80 -1.93
C GLU A 363 30.94 1.92 -3.40
N TRP A 364 32.24 1.73 -3.64
CA TRP A 364 32.86 1.79 -4.97
C TRP A 364 32.90 0.46 -5.72
N SER A 365 32.23 -0.59 -5.21
CA SER A 365 32.19 -1.87 -5.92
C SER A 365 31.45 -1.73 -7.25
N VAL A 366 31.94 -2.41 -8.29
CA VAL A 366 31.35 -2.35 -9.65
C VAL A 366 29.87 -2.73 -9.63
N TRP A 367 29.49 -3.70 -8.79
CA TRP A 367 28.11 -4.15 -8.63
C TRP A 367 27.22 -3.09 -7.98
N ASN A 368 27.69 -2.43 -6.92
CA ASN A 368 26.97 -1.36 -6.25
C ASN A 368 26.77 -0.14 -7.17
N LEU A 369 27.83 0.28 -7.87
CA LEU A 369 27.76 1.37 -8.85
C LEU A 369 26.81 1.03 -10.01
N TYR A 370 26.85 -0.20 -10.52
CA TYR A 370 25.96 -0.66 -11.59
C TYR A 370 24.49 -0.72 -11.13
N GLN A 371 24.24 -1.26 -9.93
CA GLN A 371 22.91 -1.32 -9.33
C GLN A 371 22.35 0.09 -9.10
N GLN A 372 23.13 0.97 -8.49
CA GLN A 372 22.75 2.37 -8.26
C GLN A 372 22.48 3.09 -9.59
N PHE A 373 23.29 2.87 -10.62
CA PHE A 373 23.03 3.40 -11.97
C PHE A 373 21.70 2.92 -12.54
N GLN A 374 21.40 1.61 -12.49
CA GLN A 374 20.15 1.04 -13.02
C GLN A 374 18.91 1.59 -12.29
N TYR A 375 18.94 1.64 -10.95
CA TYR A 375 17.87 2.24 -10.15
C TYR A 375 17.72 3.75 -10.42
N THR A 376 18.83 4.49 -10.49
CA THR A 376 18.82 5.94 -10.77
C THR A 376 18.26 6.21 -12.16
N PHE A 377 18.78 5.56 -13.20
CA PHE A 377 18.32 5.72 -14.57
C PHE A 377 16.83 5.36 -14.75
N GLY A 378 16.40 4.24 -14.19
CA GLY A 378 15.00 3.81 -14.23
C GLY A 378 14.03 4.82 -13.62
N GLN A 379 14.44 5.49 -12.53
CA GLN A 379 13.60 6.45 -11.82
C GLN A 379 13.65 7.86 -12.44
N TYR A 380 14.85 8.41 -12.62
CA TYR A 380 15.05 9.80 -13.04
C TYR A 380 14.86 10.04 -14.53
N VAL A 381 15.22 9.07 -15.37
CA VAL A 381 15.09 9.20 -16.84
C VAL A 381 13.75 8.61 -17.26
N ARG A 382 13.57 7.30 -17.07
CA ARG A 382 12.40 6.59 -17.60
C ARG A 382 11.10 6.93 -16.87
N ARG A 383 11.00 6.67 -15.56
CA ARG A 383 9.73 6.89 -14.81
C ARG A 383 9.30 8.36 -14.83
N ARG A 384 10.25 9.31 -14.78
CA ARG A 384 9.92 10.74 -14.90
C ARG A 384 9.40 11.13 -16.28
N ALA A 385 9.98 10.65 -17.36
CA ALA A 385 9.42 10.88 -18.70
C ALA A 385 8.02 10.27 -18.84
N GLU A 386 7.82 9.05 -18.35
CA GLU A 386 6.51 8.39 -18.29
C GLU A 386 5.47 9.19 -17.47
N HIS A 387 5.87 9.83 -16.37
CA HIS A 387 5.02 10.75 -15.60
C HIS A 387 4.59 11.98 -16.42
N TYR A 388 5.48 12.62 -17.18
CA TYR A 388 5.12 13.77 -18.03
C TYR A 388 4.27 13.38 -19.25
N ILE A 389 4.36 12.13 -19.72
CA ILE A 389 3.43 11.54 -20.69
C ILE A 389 2.06 11.25 -20.03
N GLY A 390 1.96 11.31 -18.71
CA GLY A 390 0.76 11.06 -17.93
C GLY A 390 0.45 9.57 -17.71
N LYS A 391 1.38 8.66 -18.00
CA LYS A 391 1.19 7.20 -17.90
C LYS A 391 2.50 6.52 -17.50
N VAL A 392 2.54 5.96 -16.28
CA VAL A 392 3.68 5.21 -15.77
C VAL A 392 3.48 3.70 -15.96
N THR A 393 4.51 3.01 -16.44
CA THR A 393 4.49 1.56 -16.72
C THR A 393 4.71 0.71 -15.47
N CYS A 394 5.44 1.21 -14.47
CA CYS A 394 5.62 0.53 -13.18
C CYS A 394 5.84 1.49 -12.00
N LEU A 395 5.16 1.20 -10.89
CA LEU A 395 5.36 1.83 -9.58
C LEU A 395 6.39 1.01 -8.76
N PRO A 396 7.21 1.64 -7.88
CA PRO A 396 8.05 0.93 -6.93
C PRO A 396 7.19 0.30 -5.81
N GLY A 397 7.63 -0.82 -5.25
CA GLY A 397 6.89 -1.51 -4.17
C GLY A 397 6.96 -0.80 -2.82
N CYS A 398 8.12 -0.25 -2.47
CA CYS A 398 8.47 0.17 -1.11
C CYS A 398 8.21 1.67 -0.78
N ILE A 399 7.82 2.49 -1.75
CA ILE A 399 7.55 3.92 -1.53
C ILE A 399 6.48 4.46 -2.50
N THR A 400 5.27 3.92 -2.39
CA THR A 400 4.13 4.28 -3.24
C THR A 400 2.88 4.60 -2.44
N MET A 401 2.34 5.80 -2.65
CA MET A 401 1.01 6.22 -2.20
C MET A 401 -0.01 5.94 -3.31
N ILE A 402 -1.16 5.37 -2.96
CA ILE A 402 -2.25 4.97 -3.85
C ILE A 402 -3.54 5.61 -3.33
N SER A 403 -4.37 6.19 -4.20
CA SER A 403 -5.66 6.76 -3.80
C SER A 403 -6.69 5.66 -3.57
N VAL A 404 -7.50 5.79 -2.54
CA VAL A 404 -8.66 4.92 -2.31
C VAL A 404 -9.81 5.37 -3.21
N ARG A 405 -10.03 4.63 -4.32
CA ARG A 405 -11.04 4.93 -5.34
C ARG A 405 -11.46 3.67 -6.11
N GLU A 406 -12.60 3.74 -6.79
CA GLU A 406 -13.16 2.62 -7.56
C GLU A 406 -12.24 2.10 -8.66
N GLU A 407 -11.46 2.96 -9.32
CA GLU A 407 -10.51 2.53 -10.36
C GLU A 407 -9.42 1.63 -9.79
N MET A 408 -9.07 1.80 -8.51
CA MET A 408 -8.15 0.90 -7.82
C MET A 408 -8.81 -0.42 -7.43
N GLY A 409 -10.09 -0.42 -7.05
CA GLY A 409 -10.85 -1.66 -6.87
C GLY A 409 -10.86 -2.52 -8.15
N GLY A 410 -11.09 -1.88 -9.31
CA GLY A 410 -11.00 -2.53 -10.62
C GLY A 410 -9.58 -2.95 -11.03
N ALA A 411 -8.54 -2.22 -10.60
CA ALA A 411 -7.14 -2.62 -10.80
C ALA A 411 -6.75 -3.83 -9.94
N ILE A 412 -7.17 -3.86 -8.67
CA ILE A 412 -6.95 -4.99 -7.76
C ILE A 412 -7.76 -6.21 -8.20
N GLN A 413 -8.96 -6.04 -8.75
CA GLN A 413 -9.72 -7.12 -9.40
C GLN A 413 -8.89 -7.82 -10.48
N LYS A 414 -8.34 -7.06 -11.43
CA LYS A 414 -7.47 -7.60 -12.51
C LYS A 414 -6.16 -8.18 -11.98
N TYR A 415 -5.60 -7.57 -10.94
CA TYR A 415 -4.42 -8.13 -10.29
C TYR A 415 -4.73 -9.47 -9.59
N ALA A 416 -5.94 -9.63 -9.08
CA ALA A 416 -6.47 -10.83 -8.43
C ALA A 416 -7.14 -11.83 -9.40
N GLU A 417 -7.06 -11.63 -10.72
CA GLU A 417 -7.57 -12.62 -11.67
C GLU A 417 -6.67 -13.87 -11.72
N PRO A 418 -7.25 -15.08 -11.75
CA PRO A 418 -6.51 -16.33 -11.88
C PRO A 418 -5.94 -16.48 -13.29
N ILE A 419 -4.74 -17.04 -13.40
CA ILE A 419 -4.03 -17.15 -14.67
C ILE A 419 -4.43 -18.47 -15.34
N THR A 420 -5.16 -18.39 -16.45
CA THR A 420 -5.66 -19.57 -17.19
C THR A 420 -4.89 -19.85 -18.49
N GLY A 421 -4.19 -18.84 -19.04
CA GLY A 421 -3.48 -18.93 -20.31
C GLY A 421 -2.31 -19.93 -20.30
N PRO A 422 -1.93 -20.54 -21.43
CA PRO A 422 -0.88 -21.56 -21.49
C PRO A 422 0.57 -21.01 -21.53
N LEU A 423 0.75 -19.70 -21.73
CA LEU A 423 2.06 -19.10 -21.97
C LEU A 423 2.71 -18.60 -20.67
N VAL A 424 4.01 -18.81 -20.50
CA VAL A 424 4.81 -18.24 -19.39
C VAL A 424 4.70 -16.71 -19.38
N LEU A 425 4.57 -16.07 -20.54
CA LEU A 425 4.38 -14.63 -20.65
C LEU A 425 3.06 -14.12 -20.06
N SER A 426 2.01 -14.94 -20.00
CA SER A 426 0.77 -14.61 -19.28
C SER A 426 0.85 -14.99 -17.79
N HIS A 427 1.89 -15.71 -17.36
CA HIS A 427 2.09 -16.06 -15.95
C HIS A 427 2.88 -14.99 -15.21
N GLN A 428 2.33 -14.54 -14.09
CA GLN A 428 3.04 -13.70 -13.14
C GLN A 428 4.07 -14.55 -12.37
N VAL A 429 5.22 -13.96 -12.06
CA VAL A 429 6.39 -14.64 -11.46
C VAL A 429 6.03 -15.46 -10.20
N GLN A 430 5.04 -15.04 -9.43
CA GLN A 430 4.60 -15.70 -8.20
C GLN A 430 3.84 -17.02 -8.43
N TYR A 431 3.24 -17.22 -9.61
CA TYR A 431 2.64 -18.51 -10.02
C TYR A 431 3.66 -19.48 -10.65
N LEU A 432 4.86 -19.01 -10.97
CA LEU A 432 5.93 -19.87 -11.52
C LEU A 432 6.65 -20.70 -10.44
N ARG A 433 6.38 -20.46 -9.15
CA ARG A 433 6.74 -21.38 -8.07
C ARG A 433 5.73 -22.53 -8.00
N GLY A 434 5.87 -23.49 -8.91
CA GLY A 434 5.33 -24.84 -8.68
C GLY A 434 5.94 -25.45 -7.41
N ASN A 435 5.19 -26.33 -6.73
CA ASN A 435 5.55 -26.93 -5.43
C ASN A 435 7.06 -27.26 -5.30
N THR A 436 7.78 -26.41 -4.57
CA THR A 436 8.99 -26.81 -3.84
C THR A 436 8.56 -27.30 -2.46
N GLY A 437 7.77 -28.37 -2.48
CA GLY A 437 7.41 -29.19 -1.33
C GLY A 437 7.95 -30.59 -1.60
N ASN A 438 9.25 -30.73 -1.37
CA ASN A 438 10.07 -31.94 -1.20
C ASN A 438 11.50 -31.46 -0.93
#